data_AF-A0A225US63-F1
#
_entry.id   AF-A0A225US63-F1
#
_cell.length_a   1.000
_cell.length_b   1.000
_cell.length_c   1.000
_cell.angle_alpha   90.00
_cell.angle_beta   90.00
_cell.angle_gamma   90.00
#
_symmetry.space_group_name_H-M   'P 1'
#
loop_
_entity.id
_entity.type
_entity.pdbx_description
1 polymer ?
#
loop_
_entity_poly.entity_id
_entity_poly.type
_entity_poly.pdbx_seq_one_letter_code
_entity_poly.pdbx_strand_id
1 'polypeptide(L)'
;MHSFLREEVVDREVRLKNSTRKVGVATVEMYVNAISDLYNDQQSREANTHPHPRNNLFKALLSSLKCEKHEKNKREFVDRGVGSLLDGYCTTEDLVAISRYYINLNTGSDLRNRMSCFLCHSWESARNLVLPDLFSVVLEHEGFTDCRALVMIMEQGKTNQYGRCEFGSCIRHRNVEICPVGALGFYLFFAGVFN
;
A
#
# COMPACT_ATOMS: atom_id res chain seq x y z
N MET A 1 14.13 -24.52 18.53
CA MET A 1 12.85 -24.48 17.80
C MET A 1 12.92 -23.35 16.78
N HIS A 2 13.65 -23.54 15.67
CA HIS A 2 13.86 -22.52 14.63
C HIS A 2 13.39 -23.09 13.29
N SER A 3 12.10 -22.97 13.04
CA SER A 3 11.52 -23.19 11.71
C SER A 3 10.74 -21.93 11.36
N PHE A 4 11.47 -20.85 11.08
CA PHE A 4 10.89 -19.68 10.42
C PHE A 4 10.60 -20.11 8.98
N LEU A 5 9.31 -20.10 8.61
CA LEU A 5 8.83 -20.52 7.30
C LEU A 5 9.65 -19.82 6.21
N ARG A 6 10.24 -20.59 5.28
CA ARG A 6 10.69 -20.05 4.00
C ARG A 6 9.43 -19.57 3.29
N GLU A 7 9.29 -18.26 3.16
CA GLU A 7 8.21 -17.65 2.39
C GLU A 7 8.66 -17.67 0.92
N GLU A 8 8.15 -18.63 0.16
CA GLU A 8 8.34 -18.71 -1.29
C GLU A 8 6.99 -18.40 -1.92
N VAL A 9 6.94 -17.39 -2.80
CA VAL A 9 5.73 -17.07 -3.56
C VAL A 9 5.59 -18.13 -4.64
N VAL A 10 4.82 -19.18 -4.34
CA VAL A 10 4.48 -20.26 -5.27
C VAL A 10 3.82 -19.67 -6.51
N ASP A 11 4.24 -20.12 -7.69
CA ASP A 11 3.77 -19.67 -8.99
C ASP A 11 2.25 -19.46 -9.02
N ARG A 12 1.84 -18.22 -9.32
CA ARG A 12 0.44 -17.82 -9.26
C ARG A 12 -0.32 -18.37 -10.45
N GLU A 13 -1.38 -19.15 -10.18
CA GLU A 13 -2.23 -19.67 -11.23
C GLU A 13 -2.90 -18.55 -12.04
N VAL A 14 -2.70 -18.57 -13.36
CA VAL A 14 -3.36 -17.67 -14.29
C VAL A 14 -4.84 -18.05 -14.38
N ARG A 15 -5.74 -17.08 -14.18
CA ARG A 15 -7.20 -17.31 -14.19
C ARG A 15 -7.69 -17.95 -15.50
N LEU A 16 -8.11 -19.21 -15.43
CA LEU A 16 -8.87 -19.88 -16.48
C LEU A 16 -10.32 -19.35 -16.54
N LYS A 17 -10.86 -19.20 -17.76
CA LYS A 17 -12.24 -18.73 -18.02
C LYS A 17 -13.21 -19.92 -17.96
N ASN A 18 -13.92 -20.09 -16.84
CA ASN A 18 -15.03 -21.04 -16.72
C ASN A 18 -16.40 -20.33 -16.85
N SER A 19 -17.36 -20.94 -17.56
CA SER A 19 -18.63 -20.31 -17.96
C SER A 19 -19.71 -20.20 -16.87
N THR A 20 -19.47 -20.76 -15.67
CA THR A 20 -20.43 -20.77 -14.54
C THR A 20 -20.20 -19.64 -13.53
N ARG A 21 -19.41 -18.61 -13.87
CA ARG A 21 -19.06 -17.54 -12.93
C ARG A 21 -20.20 -16.54 -12.74
N LYS A 22 -20.58 -16.30 -11.48
CA LYS A 22 -21.42 -15.17 -11.07
C LYS A 22 -20.77 -13.86 -11.52
N VAL A 23 -21.60 -12.90 -11.96
CA VAL A 23 -21.17 -11.55 -12.38
C VAL A 23 -20.36 -10.90 -11.25
N GLY A 24 -19.19 -10.36 -11.58
CA GLY A 24 -18.32 -9.72 -10.60
C GLY A 24 -18.81 -8.32 -10.20
N VAL A 25 -18.49 -7.90 -8.98
CA VAL A 25 -18.81 -6.55 -8.47
C VAL A 25 -18.38 -5.44 -9.44
N ALA A 26 -17.21 -5.57 -10.06
CA ALA A 26 -16.71 -4.59 -11.04
C ALA A 26 -17.61 -4.47 -12.28
N THR A 27 -18.17 -5.58 -12.75
CA THR A 27 -19.12 -5.60 -13.87
C THR A 27 -20.44 -4.94 -13.48
N VAL A 28 -20.91 -5.16 -12.24
CA VAL A 28 -22.10 -4.47 -11.72
C VAL A 28 -21.86 -2.96 -11.63
N GLU A 29 -20.70 -2.52 -11.12
CA GLU A 29 -20.33 -1.10 -11.07
C GLU A 29 -20.26 -0.48 -12.46
N MET A 30 -19.75 -1.22 -13.45
CA MET A 30 -19.71 -0.79 -14.85
C MET A 30 -21.12 -0.54 -15.41
N TYR A 31 -22.08 -1.45 -15.15
CA TYR A 31 -23.47 -1.22 -15.55
C TYR A 31 -24.11 -0.03 -14.82
N VAL A 32 -23.85 0.14 -13.53
CA VAL A 32 -24.35 1.29 -12.76
C VAL A 32 -23.82 2.60 -13.33
N ASN A 33 -22.54 2.64 -13.69
CA ASN A 33 -21.94 3.83 -14.31
C ASN A 33 -22.52 4.08 -15.70
N ALA A 34 -22.65 3.05 -16.56
CA ALA A 34 -23.25 3.20 -17.88
C ALA A 34 -24.70 3.73 -17.84
N ILE A 35 -25.51 3.28 -16.87
CA ILE A 35 -26.88 3.79 -16.67
C ILE A 35 -26.86 5.23 -16.15
N SER A 36 -25.90 5.56 -15.27
CA SER A 36 -25.74 6.94 -14.76
C SER A 36 -25.32 7.89 -15.89
N ASP A 37 -24.43 7.44 -16.78
CA ASP A 37 -23.97 8.21 -17.94
C ASP A 37 -25.10 8.43 -18.95
N LEU A 38 -25.90 7.39 -19.23
CA LEU A 38 -27.09 7.51 -20.06
C LEU A 38 -28.11 8.48 -19.45
N TYR A 39 -28.33 8.42 -18.13
CA TYR A 39 -29.20 9.36 -17.44
C TYR A 39 -28.71 10.81 -17.59
N ASN A 40 -27.41 11.05 -17.45
CA ASN A 40 -26.82 12.38 -17.60
C ASN A 40 -26.99 12.91 -19.05
N ASP A 41 -26.85 12.06 -20.06
CA ASP A 41 -27.14 12.43 -21.47
C ASP A 41 -28.63 12.71 -21.70
N GLN A 42 -29.53 11.96 -21.07
CA GLN A 42 -30.97 12.20 -21.18
C GLN A 42 -31.41 13.50 -20.50
N GLN A 43 -30.85 13.81 -19.33
CA GLN A 43 -31.12 15.05 -18.60
C GLN A 43 -30.57 16.27 -19.34
N SER A 44 -29.38 16.19 -19.93
CA SER A 44 -28.80 17.30 -20.70
C SER A 44 -29.61 17.66 -21.95
N ARG A 45 -30.39 16.71 -22.47
CA ARG A 45 -31.33 16.89 -23.58
C ARG A 45 -32.77 17.19 -23.13
N GLU A 46 -32.99 17.38 -21.83
CA GLU A 46 -34.31 17.58 -21.22
C GLU A 46 -35.32 16.45 -21.53
N ALA A 47 -34.83 15.26 -21.89
CA ALA A 47 -35.66 14.12 -22.29
C ALA A 47 -36.11 13.26 -21.10
N ASN A 48 -35.54 13.48 -19.91
CA ASN A 48 -35.83 12.71 -18.70
C ASN A 48 -35.93 13.62 -17.48
N THR A 49 -37.10 13.66 -16.85
CA THR A 49 -37.38 14.47 -15.64
C THR A 49 -37.33 13.66 -14.34
N HIS A 50 -36.99 12.37 -14.40
CA HIS A 50 -36.93 11.50 -13.23
C HIS A 50 -35.68 11.76 -12.37
N PRO A 51 -35.73 11.42 -11.07
CA PRO A 51 -34.57 11.55 -10.19
C PRO A 51 -33.43 10.62 -10.61
N HIS A 52 -32.20 11.02 -10.27
CA HIS A 52 -30.99 10.27 -10.63
C HIS A 52 -31.07 8.81 -10.14
N PRO A 53 -30.75 7.81 -10.98
CA PRO A 53 -30.94 6.39 -10.65
C PRO A 53 -30.10 5.94 -9.45
N ARG A 54 -28.92 6.54 -9.26
CA ARG A 54 -28.00 6.24 -8.14
C ARG A 54 -28.46 6.85 -6.82
N ASN A 55 -29.42 6.20 -6.16
CA ASN A 55 -29.92 6.58 -4.83
C ASN A 55 -29.20 5.84 -3.68
N ASN A 56 -29.62 6.10 -2.43
CA ASN A 56 -29.06 5.46 -1.24
C ASN A 56 -29.18 3.92 -1.24
N LEU A 57 -30.23 3.37 -1.86
CA LEU A 57 -30.41 1.92 -1.97
C LEU A 57 -29.35 1.28 -2.87
N PHE A 58 -29.01 1.92 -4.00
CA PHE A 58 -27.91 1.46 -4.85
C PHE A 58 -26.56 1.52 -4.12
N LYS A 59 -26.32 2.55 -3.31
CA LYS A 59 -25.11 2.65 -2.49
C LYS A 59 -25.04 1.50 -1.47
N ALA A 60 -26.16 1.19 -0.81
CA ALA A 60 -26.27 0.07 0.13
C ALA A 60 -26.06 -1.29 -0.57
N LEU A 61 -26.67 -1.50 -1.74
CA LEU A 61 -26.51 -2.71 -2.54
C LEU A 61 -25.04 -2.93 -2.96
N LEU A 62 -24.39 -1.90 -3.52
CA LEU A 62 -22.98 -1.99 -3.90
C LEU A 62 -22.07 -2.25 -2.69
N SER A 63 -22.38 -1.64 -1.53
CA SER A 63 -21.66 -1.92 -0.29
C SER A 63 -21.81 -3.37 0.15
N SER A 64 -23.05 -3.90 0.15
CA SER A 64 -23.34 -5.29 0.48
C SER A 64 -22.61 -6.26 -0.45
N LEU A 65 -22.63 -6.03 -1.77
CA LEU A 65 -21.91 -6.85 -2.75
C LEU A 65 -20.40 -6.83 -2.52
N LYS A 66 -19.81 -5.68 -2.16
CA LYS A 66 -18.39 -5.57 -1.82
C LYS A 66 -18.06 -6.34 -0.55
N CYS A 67 -18.89 -6.23 0.49
CA CYS A 67 -18.74 -6.97 1.74
C CYS A 67 -18.84 -8.49 1.50
N GLU A 68 -19.84 -8.96 0.75
CA GLU A 68 -20.00 -10.38 0.42
C GLU A 68 -18.81 -10.94 -0.35
N LYS A 69 -18.31 -10.18 -1.34
CA LYS A 69 -17.10 -10.55 -2.08
C LYS A 69 -15.89 -10.63 -1.16
N HIS A 70 -15.72 -9.67 -0.25
CA HIS A 70 -14.64 -9.68 0.73
C HIS A 70 -14.70 -10.90 1.63
N GLU A 71 -15.86 -11.19 2.22
CA GLU A 71 -16.06 -12.37 3.07
C GLU A 71 -15.87 -13.69 2.29
N LYS A 72 -16.30 -13.74 1.03
CA LYS A 72 -16.01 -14.88 0.15
C LYS A 72 -14.50 -15.06 -0.08
N ASN A 73 -13.80 -13.98 -0.44
CA ASN A 73 -12.35 -14.01 -0.65
C ASN A 73 -11.61 -14.47 0.62
N LYS A 74 -12.07 -14.06 1.81
CA LYS A 74 -11.53 -14.54 3.09
C LYS A 74 -11.74 -16.05 3.27
N ARG A 75 -12.96 -16.55 3.03
CA ARG A 75 -13.29 -17.99 3.16
C ARG A 75 -12.51 -18.86 2.18
N GLU A 76 -12.31 -18.38 0.97
CA GLU A 76 -11.57 -19.08 -0.08
C GLU A 76 -10.05 -18.89 0.01
N PHE A 77 -9.55 -18.20 1.05
CA PHE A 77 -8.13 -17.87 1.22
C PHE A 77 -7.49 -17.28 -0.04
N VAL A 78 -8.25 -16.46 -0.78
CA VAL A 78 -7.73 -15.79 -1.98
C VAL A 78 -6.55 -14.92 -1.58
N ASP A 79 -5.41 -15.11 -2.26
CA ASP A 79 -4.21 -14.32 -2.05
C ASP A 79 -4.54 -12.82 -2.23
N ARG A 80 -4.39 -12.07 -1.13
CA ARG A 80 -4.65 -10.62 -1.06
C ARG A 80 -3.45 -9.81 -1.54
N GLY A 81 -2.29 -10.47 -1.67
CA GLY A 81 -1.07 -9.89 -2.22
C GLY A 81 -1.14 -9.66 -3.73
N VAL A 82 -2.01 -10.38 -4.45
CA VAL A 82 -2.20 -10.21 -5.90
C VAL A 82 -2.72 -8.81 -6.23
N GLY A 83 -1.98 -8.10 -7.07
CA GLY A 83 -2.23 -6.70 -7.46
C GLY A 83 -1.90 -5.68 -6.36
N SER A 84 -1.20 -6.07 -5.29
CA SER A 84 -0.76 -5.19 -4.21
C SER A 84 0.70 -4.74 -4.41
N LEU A 85 1.27 -4.04 -3.42
CA LEU A 85 2.71 -3.70 -3.39
C LEU A 85 3.61 -4.94 -3.51
N LEU A 86 3.13 -6.11 -3.09
CA LEU A 86 3.85 -7.40 -3.19
C LEU A 86 3.95 -7.93 -4.63
N ASP A 87 3.21 -7.35 -5.59
CA ASP A 87 3.38 -7.62 -7.03
C ASP A 87 4.53 -6.81 -7.63
N GLY A 88 5.21 -5.98 -6.83
CA GLY A 88 6.38 -5.24 -7.27
C GLY A 88 7.49 -6.15 -7.76
N TYR A 89 8.11 -5.78 -8.87
CA TYR A 89 9.24 -6.45 -9.53
C TYR A 89 10.56 -6.48 -8.72
N CYS A 90 10.56 -6.16 -7.43
CA CYS A 90 11.78 -6.07 -6.64
C CYS A 90 11.94 -7.31 -5.77
N THR A 91 12.85 -8.18 -6.19
CA THR A 91 13.43 -9.20 -5.31
C THR A 91 14.26 -8.53 -4.22
N THR A 92 14.61 -9.27 -3.17
CA THR A 92 15.56 -8.79 -2.15
C THR A 92 16.92 -8.45 -2.74
N GLU A 93 17.33 -9.14 -3.81
CA GLU A 93 18.56 -8.87 -4.56
C GLU A 93 18.50 -7.52 -5.29
N ASP A 94 17.35 -7.20 -5.88
CA ASP A 94 17.14 -5.90 -6.53
C ASP A 94 17.21 -4.75 -5.52
N LEU A 95 16.60 -4.92 -4.34
CA LEU A 95 16.67 -3.93 -3.26
C LEU A 95 18.12 -3.73 -2.77
N VAL A 96 18.89 -4.81 -2.68
CA VAL A 96 20.32 -4.74 -2.33
C VAL A 96 21.11 -4.01 -3.43
N ALA A 97 20.86 -4.30 -4.70
CA ALA A 97 21.51 -3.64 -5.83
C ALA A 97 21.22 -2.13 -5.84
N ILE A 98 19.95 -1.74 -5.64
CA ILE A 98 19.53 -0.34 -5.52
C ILE A 98 20.24 0.35 -4.34
N SER A 99 20.32 -0.33 -3.19
CA SER A 99 21.00 0.20 -2.02
C SER A 99 22.47 0.48 -2.28
N ARG A 100 23.18 -0.51 -2.83
CA ARG A 100 24.61 -0.42 -3.14
C ARG A 100 24.89 0.66 -4.16
N TYR A 101 24.04 0.80 -5.17
CA TYR A 101 24.14 1.87 -6.16
C TYR A 101 24.20 3.25 -5.49
N TYR A 102 23.23 3.58 -4.62
CA TYR A 102 23.22 4.88 -3.94
C TYR A 102 24.34 5.06 -2.91
N ILE A 103 24.69 4.01 -2.16
CA ILE A 103 25.81 4.05 -1.21
C ILE A 103 27.13 4.33 -1.94
N ASN A 104 27.36 3.70 -3.09
CA ASN A 104 28.60 3.83 -3.84
C ASN A 104 28.78 5.22 -4.48
N LEU A 105 27.68 5.93 -4.79
CA LEU A 105 27.74 7.32 -5.24
C LEU A 105 28.18 8.26 -4.11
N ASN A 106 27.84 7.92 -2.86
CA ASN A 106 28.29 8.58 -1.64
C ASN A 106 28.09 10.11 -1.62
N THR A 107 27.02 10.60 -2.26
CA THR A 107 26.61 12.01 -2.17
C THR A 107 25.42 12.17 -1.22
N GLY A 108 25.24 13.37 -0.66
CA GLY A 108 24.08 13.66 0.19
C GLY A 108 22.74 13.46 -0.51
N SER A 109 22.66 13.80 -1.80
CA SER A 109 21.47 13.56 -2.63
C SER A 109 21.18 12.08 -2.80
N ASP A 110 22.21 11.25 -2.98
CA ASP A 110 22.03 9.81 -3.19
C ASP A 110 21.66 9.09 -1.89
N LEU A 111 22.22 9.51 -0.75
CA LEU A 111 21.79 9.04 0.56
C LEU A 111 20.32 9.41 0.84
N ARG A 112 19.90 10.61 0.43
CA ARG A 112 18.49 11.02 0.50
C ARG A 112 17.61 10.16 -0.40
N ASN A 113 18.02 9.91 -1.64
CA ASN A 113 17.28 9.06 -2.59
C ASN A 113 17.14 7.64 -2.07
N ARG A 114 18.22 7.10 -1.49
CA ARG A 114 18.22 5.80 -0.80
C ARG A 114 17.22 5.77 0.35
N MET A 115 17.28 6.76 1.24
CA MET A 115 16.33 6.90 2.34
C MET A 115 14.90 6.92 1.81
N SER A 116 14.58 7.82 0.87
CA SER A 116 13.23 7.92 0.30
C SER A 116 12.76 6.63 -0.37
N CYS A 117 13.63 5.91 -1.06
CA CYS A 117 13.30 4.63 -1.69
C CYS A 117 12.88 3.58 -0.65
N PHE A 118 13.67 3.39 0.41
CA PHE A 118 13.37 2.37 1.43
C PHE A 118 12.21 2.74 2.35
N LEU A 119 12.03 4.04 2.65
CA LEU A 119 10.85 4.50 3.40
C LEU A 119 9.57 4.34 2.56
N CYS A 120 9.57 4.69 1.27
CA CYS A 120 8.46 4.45 0.35
C CYS A 120 8.28 2.97 -0.05
N HIS A 121 9.21 2.10 0.29
CA HIS A 121 9.01 0.66 0.15
C HIS A 121 8.31 0.08 1.38
N SER A 122 8.59 0.66 2.56
CA SER A 122 7.94 0.27 3.82
C SER A 122 6.56 0.94 4.00
N TRP A 123 6.36 2.08 3.35
CA TRP A 123 5.17 2.93 3.44
C TRP A 123 4.77 3.41 2.04
N GLU A 124 3.56 3.95 1.86
CA GLU A 124 3.11 4.36 0.52
C GLU A 124 3.85 5.61 -0.02
N SER A 125 4.23 6.55 0.85
CA SER A 125 4.85 7.82 0.44
C SER A 125 5.62 8.48 1.57
N ALA A 126 6.74 9.13 1.23
CA ALA A 126 7.54 9.96 2.12
C ALA A 126 7.67 11.43 1.64
N ARG A 127 6.82 11.87 0.69
CA ARG A 127 7.00 13.15 -0.03
C ARG A 127 6.86 14.41 0.82
N ASN A 128 5.99 14.38 1.83
CA ASN A 128 5.69 15.52 2.70
C ASN A 128 6.15 15.28 4.14
N LEU A 129 7.00 14.28 4.34
CA LEU A 129 7.44 13.87 5.66
C LEU A 129 8.37 14.92 6.27
N VAL A 130 8.03 15.41 7.46
CA VAL A 130 8.95 16.21 8.28
C VAL A 130 9.49 15.37 9.43
N LEU A 131 10.69 15.72 9.92
CA LEU A 131 11.34 14.96 10.99
C LEU A 131 10.48 14.81 12.26
N PRO A 132 9.69 15.81 12.70
CA PRO A 132 8.77 15.67 13.84
C PRO A 132 7.66 14.61 13.65
N ASP A 133 7.35 14.22 12.43
CA ASP A 133 6.35 13.18 12.14
C ASP A 133 6.91 11.77 12.41
N LEU A 134 8.22 11.67 12.67
CA LEU A 134 8.92 10.42 12.95
C LEU A 134 9.22 10.28 14.44
N PHE A 135 8.84 9.14 15.00
CA PHE A 135 9.20 8.78 16.37
C PHE A 135 9.46 7.28 16.49
N SER A 136 10.27 6.89 17.48
CA SER A 136 10.56 5.48 17.74
C SER A 136 9.67 4.95 18.88
N VAL A 137 9.07 3.79 18.68
CA VAL A 137 8.33 3.06 19.73
C VAL A 137 9.03 1.75 20.00
N VAL A 138 9.17 1.40 21.28
CA VAL A 138 9.64 0.07 21.69
C VAL A 138 8.47 -0.90 21.58
N LEU A 139 8.63 -1.96 20.80
CA LEU A 139 7.64 -3.03 20.72
C LEU A 139 7.95 -4.04 21.83
N GLU A 140 7.13 -3.99 22.88
CA GLU A 140 7.20 -4.94 23.98
C GLU A 140 6.85 -6.35 23.49
N HIS A 141 7.54 -7.37 24.03
CA HIS A 141 7.29 -8.79 23.76
C HIS A 141 7.56 -9.29 22.31
N GLU A 142 8.19 -8.52 21.44
CA GLU A 142 8.53 -8.90 20.05
C GLU A 142 9.83 -9.72 19.91
N GLY A 143 10.47 -10.16 21.00
CA GLY A 143 11.62 -11.06 20.94
C GLY A 143 12.56 -11.00 22.15
N PHE A 144 13.72 -11.66 22.03
CA PHE A 144 14.78 -11.67 23.05
C PHE A 144 15.57 -10.36 23.15
N THR A 145 15.46 -9.49 22.14
CA THR A 145 16.20 -8.23 22.04
C THR A 145 15.22 -7.09 21.82
N ASP A 146 15.50 -5.92 22.39
CA ASP A 146 14.67 -4.72 22.22
C ASP A 146 14.40 -4.44 20.73
N CYS A 147 13.14 -4.57 20.35
CA CYS A 147 12.66 -4.25 19.02
C CYS A 147 12.13 -2.81 19.03
N ARG A 148 12.70 -1.95 18.19
CA ARG A 148 12.22 -0.57 18.00
C ARG A 148 11.61 -0.44 16.62
N ALA A 149 10.36 -0.01 16.58
CA ALA A 149 9.68 0.41 15.37
C ALA A 149 9.90 1.91 15.16
N LEU A 150 10.24 2.29 13.93
CA LEU A 150 10.15 3.66 13.47
C LEU A 150 8.71 3.89 13.01
N VAL A 151 8.02 4.80 13.67
CA VAL A 151 6.64 5.19 13.37
C VAL A 151 6.65 6.52 12.65
N MET A 152 5.80 6.62 11.64
CA MET A 152 5.60 7.78 10.79
C MET A 152 4.13 8.18 10.86
N ILE A 153 3.88 9.46 11.13
CA ILE A 153 2.55 10.06 11.03
C ILE A 153 2.32 10.49 9.58
N MET A 154 1.22 10.06 8.99
CA MET A 154 0.77 10.40 7.65
C MET A 154 -0.55 11.15 7.76
N GLU A 155 -0.53 12.46 7.51
CA GLU A 155 -1.75 13.25 7.44
C GLU A 155 -2.28 13.39 6.00
N GLN A 156 -1.44 13.08 5.01
CA GLN A 156 -1.78 13.22 3.60
C GLN A 156 -1.38 11.97 2.82
N GLY A 157 -2.36 11.39 2.13
CA GLY A 157 -2.20 10.21 1.29
C GLY A 157 -3.16 10.25 0.11
N LYS A 158 -3.00 9.33 -0.85
CA LYS A 158 -3.84 9.30 -2.06
C LYS A 158 -5.33 9.15 -1.73
N THR A 159 -5.66 8.42 -0.67
CA THR A 159 -7.03 8.23 -0.16
C THR A 159 -7.38 9.17 1.01
N ASN A 160 -6.42 9.93 1.51
CA ASN A 160 -6.54 10.73 2.71
C ASN A 160 -6.37 12.22 2.37
N GLN A 161 -7.40 12.77 1.72
CA GLN A 161 -7.44 14.16 1.26
C GLN A 161 -7.75 15.17 2.38
N TYR A 162 -8.20 14.70 3.55
CA TYR A 162 -8.76 15.53 4.62
C TYR A 162 -7.95 15.50 5.92
N GLY A 163 -6.69 15.08 5.92
CA GLY A 163 -5.84 15.23 7.11
C GLY A 163 -6.08 14.18 8.21
N ARG A 164 -6.61 12.98 7.89
CA ARG A 164 -6.78 11.95 8.92
C ARG A 164 -5.39 11.50 9.39
N CYS A 165 -5.20 11.38 10.69
CA CYS A 165 -3.95 10.86 11.23
C CYS A 165 -3.88 9.34 10.96
N GLU A 166 -3.06 8.96 9.98
CA GLU A 166 -2.73 7.58 9.66
C GLU A 166 -1.30 7.27 10.11
N PHE A 167 -1.01 6.02 10.46
CA PHE A 167 0.30 5.62 10.96
C PHE A 167 0.93 4.59 10.04
N GLY A 168 2.17 4.85 9.63
CA GLY A 168 3.05 3.87 9.01
C GLY A 168 4.11 3.45 10.02
N SER A 169 4.52 2.18 10.03
CA SER A 169 5.63 1.73 10.87
C SER A 169 6.58 0.82 10.10
N CYS A 170 7.87 0.94 10.36
CA CYS A 170 8.86 -0.01 9.85
C CYS A 170 9.83 -0.43 10.97
N ILE A 171 10.33 -1.65 10.88
CA ILE A 171 11.28 -2.22 11.85
C ILE A 171 12.65 -2.33 11.17
N ARG A 172 13.71 -2.41 11.96
CA ARG A 172 15.07 -2.67 11.45
C ARG A 172 15.10 -4.00 10.69
N HIS A 173 15.52 -3.94 9.44
CA HIS A 173 15.77 -5.14 8.65
C HIS A 173 17.09 -5.81 9.06
N ARG A 174 17.15 -7.15 9.07
CA ARG A 174 18.37 -7.92 9.43
C ARG A 174 19.54 -7.61 8.50
N ASN A 175 19.27 -7.54 7.20
CA ASN A 175 20.23 -7.04 6.23
C ASN A 175 20.24 -5.50 6.27
N VAL A 176 21.38 -4.93 6.68
CA VAL A 176 21.61 -3.49 6.83
C VAL A 176 21.52 -2.73 5.50
N GLU A 177 21.82 -3.38 4.37
CA GLU A 177 21.78 -2.74 3.06
C GLU A 177 20.35 -2.32 2.71
N ILE A 178 19.34 -3.11 3.08
CA ILE A 178 17.93 -2.82 2.78
C ILE A 178 17.14 -2.32 3.99
N CYS A 179 17.84 -1.89 5.04
CA CYS A 179 17.21 -1.42 6.27
C CYS A 179 16.72 0.04 6.11
N PRO A 180 15.39 0.31 6.21
CA PRO A 180 14.86 1.67 6.09
C PRO A 180 15.32 2.58 7.24
N VAL A 181 15.37 2.05 8.47
CA VAL A 181 15.90 2.75 9.65
C VAL A 181 17.39 3.08 9.48
N GLY A 182 18.17 2.15 8.93
CA GLY A 182 19.58 2.37 8.62
C GLY A 182 19.79 3.41 7.51
N ALA A 183 18.91 3.43 6.51
CA ALA A 183 18.95 4.44 5.45
C ALA A 183 18.66 5.85 5.95
N LEU A 184 17.67 6.00 6.84
CA LEU A 184 17.42 7.25 7.53
C LEU A 184 18.63 7.67 8.39
N GLY A 185 19.20 6.74 9.15
CA GLY A 185 20.36 7.01 10.00
C GLY A 185 21.57 7.53 9.22
N PHE A 186 21.94 6.89 8.11
CA PHE A 186 23.05 7.35 7.27
C PHE A 186 22.81 8.74 6.68
N TYR A 187 21.58 9.02 6.24
CA TYR A 187 21.23 10.33 5.70
C TYR A 187 21.31 11.43 6.78
N LEU A 188 20.76 11.20 7.96
CA LEU A 188 20.78 12.18 9.06
C LEU A 188 22.20 12.44 9.58
N PHE A 189 23.05 11.41 9.62
CA PHE A 189 24.46 11.54 9.98
C PHE A 189 25.22 12.39 8.95
N PHE A 190 25.01 12.11 7.65
CA PHE A 190 25.60 12.91 6.57
C PHE A 190 25.11 14.37 6.60
N ALA A 191 23.82 14.58 6.87
CA ALA A 191 23.21 15.91 6.95
C ALA A 191 23.61 16.70 8.21
N GLY A 192 24.37 16.11 9.14
CA GLY A 192 24.86 16.79 10.34
C GLY A 192 23.79 17.06 11.39
N VAL A 193 22.65 16.35 11.37
CA VAL A 193 21.56 16.55 12.36
C VAL A 193 21.97 16.09 13.77
N PHE A 194 23.01 15.26 13.87
CA PHE A 194 23.51 14.69 15.12
C PHE A 194 24.93 15.15 15.50
N ASN A 195 25.49 16.15 14.81
CA ASN A 195 26.79 16.75 15.14
C ASN A 195 26.62 18.10 15.84
#